data_AF-A0A7X3FTQ6-F1
#
_entry.id   AF-A0A7X3FTQ6-F1
#
_cell.length_a   1.000
_cell.length_b   1.000
_cell.length_c   1.000
_cell.angle_alpha   90.00
_cell.angle_beta   90.00
_cell.angle_gamma   90.00
#
_symmetry.space_group_name_H-M   'P 1'
#
loop_
_entity.id
_entity.type
_entity.pdbx_description
1 polymer ?
#
loop_
_entity_poly.entity_id
_entity_poly.type
_entity_poly.pdbx_seq_one_letter_code
_entity_poly.pdbx_strand_id
1 'polypeptide(L)'
;MGEAMSEDHYQTERDTCETALAAAVAVSDAGIGLLDGWQGHWAAFLHARTIVNTMTIFDVIDAGVRSGGEARPLDHFSVASIARTAVEAALMMLYISDPSLSPEQWELRHLILQLHDTSHRSRMFRAREAGENGEEVKQMRAEYRFHIDRIASEILANAEFSKLTPEQRERILKSRDYYIGGIRNAVRMAGWDVADYDFFESYFSAYIHSMPMSFFRAEQHQVGFSGISEFQFALCGTALALVANALVSTTARMEELIRLAREASQ
;
A
#
# COMPACT_ATOMS: atom_id res chain seq x y z
N MET A 1 -28.04 21.22 -8.68
CA MET A 1 -27.93 19.91 -9.37
C MET A 1 -26.57 19.23 -9.11
N GLY A 2 -25.54 19.92 -8.58
CA GLY A 2 -24.27 19.33 -8.14
C GLY A 2 -24.29 18.79 -6.70
N GLU A 3 -24.86 19.54 -5.76
CA GLU A 3 -24.85 19.21 -4.31
C GLU A 3 -25.36 17.80 -3.95
N ALA A 4 -26.39 17.29 -4.64
CA ALA A 4 -26.92 15.95 -4.40
C ALA A 4 -26.01 14.83 -4.92
N MET A 5 -25.28 15.04 -6.03
CA MET A 5 -24.51 13.96 -6.64
C MET A 5 -23.25 13.60 -5.86
N SER A 6 -22.63 14.55 -5.16
CA SER A 6 -21.40 14.28 -4.39
C SER A 6 -21.66 13.57 -3.07
N GLU A 7 -22.77 13.90 -2.39
CA GLU A 7 -23.17 13.26 -1.14
C GLU A 7 -23.77 11.88 -1.41
N ASP A 8 -24.60 11.73 -2.45
CA ASP A 8 -25.10 10.43 -2.90
C ASP A 8 -23.95 9.50 -3.34
N HIS A 9 -22.96 10.03 -4.07
CA HIS A 9 -21.76 9.28 -4.42
C HIS A 9 -20.98 8.86 -3.17
N TYR A 10 -20.70 9.80 -2.26
CA TYR A 10 -20.02 9.49 -0.99
C TYR A 10 -20.75 8.39 -0.21
N GLN A 11 -22.08 8.47 -0.07
CA GLN A 11 -22.85 7.48 0.68
C GLN A 11 -22.81 6.11 0.00
N THR A 12 -22.93 6.08 -1.34
CA THR A 12 -22.83 4.84 -2.12
C THR A 12 -21.48 4.16 -1.95
N GLU A 13 -20.38 4.92 -2.06
CA GLU A 13 -19.03 4.37 -1.92
C GLU A 13 -18.72 3.97 -0.47
N ARG A 14 -19.29 4.69 0.50
CA ARG A 14 -19.22 4.32 1.91
C ARG A 14 -19.85 2.95 2.15
N ASP A 15 -21.10 2.75 1.73
CA ASP A 15 -21.83 1.49 1.97
C ASP A 15 -21.13 0.31 1.27
N THR A 16 -20.62 0.55 0.05
CA THR A 16 -19.82 -0.42 -0.70
C THR A 16 -18.54 -0.79 0.03
N CYS A 17 -17.81 0.22 0.52
CA CYS A 17 -16.57 0.01 1.25
C CYS A 17 -16.79 -0.67 2.60
N GLU A 18 -17.87 -0.35 3.31
CA GLU A 18 -18.23 -0.99 4.59
C GLU A 18 -18.51 -2.48 4.39
N THR A 19 -19.23 -2.83 3.32
CA THR A 19 -19.49 -4.23 2.95
C THR A 19 -18.18 -4.97 2.63
N ALA A 20 -17.29 -4.37 1.84
CA ALA A 20 -15.99 -4.95 1.51
C ALA A 20 -15.09 -5.12 2.75
N LEU A 21 -15.13 -4.16 3.67
CA LEU A 21 -14.39 -4.20 4.93
C LEU A 21 -14.89 -5.34 5.83
N ALA A 22 -16.21 -5.50 5.98
CA ALA A 22 -16.79 -6.58 6.78
C ALA A 22 -16.39 -7.96 6.23
N ALA A 23 -16.40 -8.14 4.90
CA ALA A 23 -15.96 -9.37 4.26
C ALA A 23 -14.47 -9.64 4.50
N ALA A 24 -13.62 -8.62 4.34
CA ALA A 24 -12.18 -8.74 4.58
C ALA A 24 -11.85 -9.14 6.03
N VAL A 25 -12.52 -8.52 7.01
CA VAL A 25 -12.38 -8.88 8.42
C VAL A 25 -12.78 -10.33 8.66
N ALA A 26 -13.94 -10.76 8.13
CA ALA A 26 -14.41 -12.13 8.30
C ALA A 26 -13.44 -13.18 7.72
N VAL A 27 -12.86 -12.92 6.55
CA VAL A 27 -11.86 -13.80 5.93
C VAL A 27 -10.55 -13.80 6.72
N SER A 28 -10.09 -12.64 7.18
CA SER A 28 -8.91 -12.53 8.03
C SER A 28 -9.05 -13.34 9.31
N ASP A 29 -10.20 -13.24 10.00
CA ASP A 29 -10.49 -14.01 11.21
C ASP A 29 -10.54 -15.52 10.94
N ALA A 30 -11.15 -15.93 9.83
CA ALA A 30 -11.21 -17.34 9.43
C ALA A 30 -9.85 -17.94 9.06
N GLY A 31 -8.85 -17.11 8.75
CA GLY A 31 -7.49 -17.49 8.40
C GLY A 31 -6.51 -17.58 9.58
N ILE A 32 -6.92 -17.19 10.79
CA ILE A 32 -6.03 -17.17 11.97
C ILE A 32 -5.46 -18.56 12.24
N GLY A 33 -4.13 -18.65 12.28
CA GLY A 33 -3.41 -19.89 12.55
C GLY A 33 -3.42 -20.91 11.42
N LEU A 34 -3.94 -20.56 10.23
CA LEU A 34 -3.94 -21.44 9.06
C LEU A 34 -2.82 -21.14 8.06
N LEU A 35 -2.32 -19.89 8.04
CA LEU A 35 -1.34 -19.44 7.07
C LEU A 35 0.07 -19.49 7.65
N ASP A 36 0.86 -20.43 7.14
CA ASP A 36 2.23 -20.69 7.59
C ASP A 36 3.28 -20.14 6.61
N GLY A 37 4.53 -20.16 7.06
CA GLY A 37 5.67 -19.70 6.28
C GLY A 37 5.68 -18.19 6.04
N TRP A 38 6.73 -17.72 5.37
CA TRP A 38 6.91 -16.29 5.13
C TRP A 38 5.79 -15.71 4.26
N GLN A 39 5.39 -16.42 3.19
CA GLN A 39 4.35 -15.95 2.27
C GLN A 39 3.00 -15.76 2.98
N GLY A 40 2.54 -16.77 3.72
CA GLY A 40 1.28 -16.71 4.46
C GLY A 40 1.30 -15.61 5.52
N HIS A 41 2.38 -15.53 6.31
CA HIS A 41 2.51 -14.54 7.38
C HIS A 41 2.47 -13.09 6.86
N TRP A 42 3.26 -12.77 5.84
CA TRP A 42 3.29 -11.39 5.32
C TRP A 42 2.08 -11.04 4.47
N ALA A 43 1.46 -12.01 3.79
CA ALA A 43 0.18 -11.81 3.13
C ALA A 43 -0.89 -11.41 4.15
N ALA A 44 -1.01 -12.17 5.24
CA ALA A 44 -1.94 -11.87 6.33
C ALA A 44 -1.66 -10.50 6.97
N PHE A 45 -0.38 -10.20 7.25
CA PHE A 45 0.02 -8.90 7.82
C PHE A 45 -0.35 -7.72 6.91
N LEU A 46 -0.07 -7.80 5.61
CA LEU A 46 -0.38 -6.72 4.67
C LEU A 46 -1.88 -6.59 4.41
N HIS A 47 -2.62 -7.71 4.38
CA HIS A 47 -4.08 -7.68 4.32
C HIS A 47 -4.69 -7.00 5.57
N ALA A 48 -4.22 -7.39 6.76
CA ALA A 48 -4.62 -6.74 8.01
C ALA A 48 -4.28 -5.23 8.01
N ARG A 49 -3.13 -4.84 7.44
CA ARG A 49 -2.79 -3.43 7.25
C ARG A 49 -3.76 -2.70 6.33
N THR A 50 -4.20 -3.31 5.24
CA THR A 50 -5.25 -2.74 4.37
C THR A 50 -6.57 -2.57 5.14
N ILE A 51 -7.00 -3.58 5.90
CA ILE A 51 -8.19 -3.52 6.77
C ILE A 51 -8.10 -2.37 7.78
N VAL A 52 -7.02 -2.31 8.56
CA VAL A 52 -6.83 -1.31 9.62
C VAL A 52 -6.75 0.11 9.04
N ASN A 53 -6.08 0.29 7.90
CA ASN A 53 -6.09 1.58 7.21
C ASN A 53 -7.50 1.97 6.79
N THR A 54 -8.30 1.06 6.25
CA THR A 54 -9.69 1.34 5.90
C THR A 54 -10.52 1.69 7.14
N MET A 55 -10.40 0.94 8.25
CA MET A 55 -11.07 1.30 9.52
C MET A 55 -10.68 2.71 9.98
N THR A 56 -9.41 3.08 9.84
CA THR A 56 -8.92 4.42 10.21
C THR A 56 -9.52 5.51 9.31
N ILE A 57 -9.73 5.23 8.00
CA ILE A 57 -10.46 6.15 7.10
C ILE A 57 -11.88 6.39 7.61
N PHE A 58 -12.60 5.33 7.99
CA PHE A 58 -13.94 5.45 8.57
C PHE A 58 -13.92 6.28 9.86
N ASP A 59 -12.97 6.04 10.77
CA ASP A 59 -12.83 6.81 12.01
C ASP A 59 -12.62 8.31 11.77
N VAL A 60 -11.75 8.65 10.81
CA VAL A 60 -11.46 10.05 10.42
C VAL A 60 -12.71 10.71 9.82
N ILE A 61 -13.38 10.00 8.90
CA ILE A 61 -14.56 10.53 8.22
C ILE A 61 -15.70 10.73 9.22
N ASP A 62 -15.99 9.69 10.00
CA ASP A 62 -17.10 9.70 10.93
C ASP A 62 -16.88 10.69 12.07
N ALA A 63 -15.62 10.93 12.48
CA ALA A 63 -15.32 12.04 13.37
C ALA A 63 -15.85 13.33 12.74
N GLY A 64 -15.42 13.67 11.52
CA GLY A 64 -15.87 14.86 10.79
C GLY A 64 -17.39 15.00 10.66
N VAL A 65 -18.11 13.90 10.41
CA VAL A 65 -19.57 13.90 10.22
C VAL A 65 -20.34 13.95 11.54
N ARG A 66 -19.91 13.24 12.60
CA ARG A 66 -20.63 13.12 13.89
C ARG A 66 -20.63 14.40 14.75
N SER A 67 -19.86 15.43 14.40
CA SER A 67 -19.73 16.68 15.18
C SER A 67 -20.99 17.54 15.31
N GLY A 68 -22.16 17.08 14.84
CA GLY A 68 -23.45 17.56 15.34
C GLY A 68 -23.71 19.07 15.20
N GLY A 69 -23.16 19.73 14.18
CA GLY A 69 -23.40 21.16 13.90
C GLY A 69 -22.28 22.12 14.28
N GLU A 70 -21.17 21.66 14.87
CA GLU A 70 -19.96 22.48 14.92
C GLU A 70 -19.32 22.52 13.52
N ALA A 71 -19.33 23.73 12.92
CA ALA A 71 -18.74 23.97 11.61
C ALA A 71 -17.26 23.60 11.62
N ARG A 72 -16.90 22.51 10.93
CA ARG A 72 -15.52 22.07 10.74
C ARG A 72 -15.33 21.36 9.40
N PRO A 73 -14.12 21.38 8.83
CA PRO A 73 -13.83 20.63 7.61
C PRO A 73 -13.71 19.14 7.90
N LEU A 74 -14.00 18.32 6.88
CA LEU A 74 -13.60 16.92 6.82
C LEU A 74 -12.10 16.83 6.50
N ASP A 75 -11.35 16.04 7.26
CA ASP A 75 -9.91 15.83 7.06
C ASP A 75 -9.63 14.87 5.88
N HIS A 76 -9.99 15.35 4.70
CA HIS A 76 -9.81 14.67 3.42
C HIS A 76 -8.31 14.48 3.06
N PHE A 77 -7.41 15.28 3.64
CA PHE A 77 -5.96 15.13 3.48
C PHE A 77 -5.47 13.84 4.14
N SER A 78 -5.88 13.60 5.39
CA SER A 78 -5.58 12.35 6.08
C SER A 78 -6.25 11.15 5.40
N VAL A 79 -7.51 11.29 4.97
CA VAL A 79 -8.22 10.24 4.21
C VAL A 79 -7.45 9.86 2.94
N ALA A 80 -7.04 10.83 2.11
CA ALA A 80 -6.23 10.59 0.92
C ALA A 80 -4.92 9.85 1.24
N SER A 81 -4.24 10.27 2.30
CA SER A 81 -2.96 9.70 2.72
C SER A 81 -3.08 8.25 3.19
N ILE A 82 -4.11 7.96 3.98
CA ILE A 82 -4.37 6.61 4.48
C ILE A 82 -4.85 5.71 3.35
N ALA A 83 -5.71 6.21 2.45
CA ALA A 83 -6.17 5.47 1.28
C ALA A 83 -5.02 5.05 0.36
N ARG A 84 -4.07 5.96 0.08
CA ARG A 84 -2.87 5.61 -0.67
C ARG A 84 -2.07 4.50 0.01
N THR A 85 -1.89 4.59 1.32
CA THR A 85 -1.17 3.59 2.10
C THR A 85 -1.89 2.23 2.11
N ALA A 86 -3.23 2.21 2.15
CA ALA A 86 -4.03 0.99 2.07
C ALA A 86 -3.87 0.27 0.72
N VAL A 87 -3.88 1.03 -0.37
CA VAL A 87 -3.70 0.53 -1.74
C VAL A 87 -2.29 0.00 -1.98
N GLU A 88 -1.27 0.67 -1.47
CA GLU A 88 0.11 0.19 -1.56
C GLU A 88 0.32 -1.11 -0.77
N ALA A 89 -0.27 -1.20 0.43
CA ALA A 89 -0.26 -2.44 1.22
C ALA A 89 -0.98 -3.57 0.48
N ALA A 90 -2.14 -3.29 -0.13
CA ALA A 90 -2.90 -4.24 -0.91
C ALA A 90 -2.14 -4.73 -2.15
N LEU A 91 -1.53 -3.82 -2.91
CA LEU A 91 -0.72 -4.18 -4.08
C LEU A 91 0.47 -5.05 -3.69
N MET A 92 1.18 -4.68 -2.61
CA MET A 92 2.29 -5.49 -2.11
C MET A 92 1.81 -6.87 -1.66
N MET A 93 0.68 -6.94 -0.96
CA MET A 93 0.06 -8.20 -0.54
C MET A 93 -0.18 -9.11 -1.74
N LEU A 94 -0.85 -8.59 -2.79
CA LEU A 94 -1.15 -9.35 -4.01
C LEU A 94 0.13 -9.79 -4.73
N TYR A 95 1.17 -8.95 -4.73
CA TYR A 95 2.45 -9.25 -5.34
C TYR A 95 3.22 -10.35 -4.61
N ILE A 96 3.32 -10.31 -3.28
CA ILE A 96 4.12 -11.30 -2.54
C ILE A 96 3.41 -12.63 -2.34
N SER A 97 2.08 -12.64 -2.48
CA SER A 97 1.24 -13.79 -2.17
C SER A 97 0.74 -14.54 -3.39
N ASP A 98 1.26 -14.24 -4.58
CA ASP A 98 0.83 -14.87 -5.83
C ASP A 98 1.07 -16.39 -5.80
N PRO A 99 -0.01 -17.21 -5.78
CA PRO A 99 0.12 -18.66 -5.65
C PRO A 99 0.62 -19.31 -6.95
N SER A 100 0.68 -18.58 -8.06
CA SER A 100 1.18 -19.09 -9.34
C SER A 100 2.70 -19.09 -9.47
N LEU A 101 3.42 -18.51 -8.50
CA LEU A 101 4.88 -18.41 -8.54
C LEU A 101 5.56 -19.76 -8.29
N SER A 102 6.63 -20.01 -9.04
CA SER A 102 7.56 -21.07 -8.67
C SER A 102 8.32 -20.70 -7.38
N PRO A 103 8.86 -21.69 -6.65
CA PRO A 103 9.71 -21.44 -5.48
C PRO A 103 10.88 -20.49 -5.77
N GLU A 104 11.51 -20.59 -6.94
CA GLU A 104 12.65 -19.75 -7.35
C GLU A 104 12.22 -18.30 -7.63
N GLN A 105 11.04 -18.11 -8.24
CA GLN A 105 10.47 -16.79 -8.48
C GLN A 105 10.09 -16.10 -7.17
N TRP A 106 9.51 -16.87 -6.26
CA TRP A 106 9.17 -16.39 -4.93
C TRP A 106 10.42 -15.99 -4.15
N GLU A 107 11.46 -16.85 -4.15
CA GLU A 107 12.72 -16.58 -3.46
C GLU A 107 13.40 -15.32 -4.03
N LEU A 108 13.36 -15.14 -5.36
CA LEU A 108 13.85 -13.91 -5.97
C LEU A 108 13.10 -12.67 -5.45
N ARG A 109 11.77 -12.70 -5.37
CA ARG A 109 10.99 -11.57 -4.82
C ARG A 109 11.37 -11.29 -3.37
N HIS A 110 11.51 -12.34 -2.57
CA HIS A 110 11.90 -12.23 -1.17
C HIS A 110 13.29 -11.57 -1.03
N LEU A 111 14.30 -12.04 -1.76
CA LEU A 111 15.64 -11.47 -1.76
C LEU A 111 15.66 -10.00 -2.21
N ILE A 112 14.87 -9.64 -3.23
CA ILE A 112 14.74 -8.25 -3.70
C ILE A 112 14.16 -7.35 -2.61
N LEU A 113 13.13 -7.80 -1.90
CA LEU A 113 12.54 -7.04 -0.79
C LEU A 113 13.53 -6.88 0.37
N GLN A 114 14.27 -7.93 0.71
CA GLN A 114 15.34 -7.87 1.72
C GLN A 114 16.44 -6.89 1.31
N LEU A 115 16.89 -6.94 0.06
CA LEU A 115 17.89 -6.01 -0.47
C LEU A 115 17.39 -4.57 -0.37
N HIS A 116 16.14 -4.33 -0.77
CA HIS A 116 15.54 -3.00 -0.72
C HIS A 116 15.46 -2.46 0.72
N ASP A 117 14.93 -3.24 1.68
CA ASP A 117 14.85 -2.85 3.09
C ASP A 117 16.24 -2.56 3.68
N THR A 118 17.20 -3.49 3.51
CA THR A 118 18.56 -3.38 4.05
C THR A 118 19.28 -2.14 3.48
N SER A 119 19.18 -1.92 2.17
CA SER A 119 19.74 -0.74 1.50
C SER A 119 19.07 0.56 1.94
N HIS A 120 17.75 0.56 2.14
CA HIS A 120 17.03 1.76 2.57
C HIS A 120 17.37 2.13 4.01
N ARG A 121 17.40 1.15 4.93
CA ARG A 121 17.84 1.35 6.33
C ARG A 121 19.25 1.92 6.38
N SER A 122 20.19 1.37 5.63
CA SER A 122 21.55 1.93 5.54
C SER A 122 21.56 3.38 5.06
N ARG A 123 20.74 3.72 4.05
CA ARG A 123 20.65 5.09 3.51
C ARG A 123 20.06 6.09 4.49
N MET A 124 19.05 5.70 5.29
CA MET A 124 18.39 6.58 6.27
C MET A 124 19.39 7.20 7.25
N PHE A 125 20.44 6.47 7.62
CA PHE A 125 21.44 6.95 8.58
C PHE A 125 22.63 7.67 7.95
N ARG A 126 22.72 7.77 6.61
CA ARG A 126 23.86 8.39 5.92
C ARG A 126 24.13 9.82 6.39
N ALA A 127 23.08 10.63 6.55
CA ALA A 127 23.21 12.02 6.99
C ALA A 127 23.70 12.16 8.44
N ARG A 128 23.65 11.08 9.24
CA ARG A 128 24.06 11.07 10.65
C ARG A 128 25.53 10.69 10.86
N GLU A 129 26.24 10.26 9.82
CA GLU A 129 27.67 9.91 9.90
C GLU A 129 28.60 11.07 10.26
N ALA A 130 28.17 12.31 9.99
CA ALA A 130 28.91 13.52 10.32
C ALA A 130 28.54 14.10 11.70
N GLY A 131 27.64 13.46 12.45
CA GLY A 131 27.20 13.91 13.76
C GLY A 131 28.05 13.39 14.92
N GLU A 132 27.65 13.72 16.16
CA GLU A 132 28.36 13.34 17.39
C GLU A 132 28.58 11.81 17.52
N ASN A 133 27.61 11.00 17.10
CA ASN A 133 27.71 9.53 17.09
C ASN A 133 28.17 8.98 15.72
N GLY A 134 28.89 9.78 14.93
CA GLY A 134 29.20 9.47 13.54
C GLY A 134 29.94 8.14 13.32
N GLU A 135 30.82 7.76 14.26
CA GLU A 135 31.60 6.52 14.13
C GLU A 135 30.76 5.26 14.37
N GLU A 136 29.89 5.26 15.39
CA GLU A 136 28.93 4.18 15.63
C GLU A 136 27.99 4.00 14.42
N VAL A 137 27.53 5.12 13.84
CA VAL A 137 26.69 5.11 12.64
C VAL A 137 27.44 4.49 11.45
N LYS A 138 28.73 4.83 11.24
CA LYS A 138 29.54 4.24 10.17
C LYS A 138 29.72 2.74 10.36
N GLN A 139 29.94 2.28 11.60
CA GLN A 139 30.09 0.87 11.93
C GLN A 139 28.80 0.10 11.64
N MET A 140 27.66 0.55 12.16
CA MET A 140 26.35 -0.03 11.85
C MET A 140 26.08 -0.03 10.34
N ARG A 141 26.42 1.05 9.62
CA ARG A 141 26.28 1.08 8.16
C ARG A 141 27.23 0.13 7.44
N ALA A 142 28.39 -0.21 8.01
CA ALA A 142 29.29 -1.23 7.46
C ALA A 142 28.67 -2.62 7.55
N GLU A 143 27.99 -2.94 8.65
CA GLU A 143 27.23 -4.19 8.81
C GLU A 143 26.12 -4.28 7.76
N TYR A 144 25.34 -3.21 7.55
CA TYR A 144 24.36 -3.18 6.47
C TYR A 144 24.99 -3.41 5.09
N ARG A 145 26.15 -2.81 4.79
CA ARG A 145 26.85 -3.03 3.50
C ARG A 145 27.25 -4.48 3.30
N PHE A 146 27.78 -5.12 4.34
CA PHE A 146 28.08 -6.56 4.30
C PHE A 146 26.83 -7.40 3.98
N HIS A 147 25.69 -7.09 4.60
CA HIS A 147 24.44 -7.78 4.30
C HIS A 147 23.92 -7.50 2.88
N ILE A 148 24.04 -6.26 2.40
CA ILE A 148 23.69 -5.87 1.02
C ILE A 148 24.50 -6.68 0.01
N ASP A 149 25.83 -6.79 0.19
CA ASP A 149 26.70 -7.54 -0.72
C ASP A 149 26.37 -9.04 -0.74
N ARG A 150 26.05 -9.61 0.43
CA ARG A 150 25.59 -11.01 0.55
C ARG A 150 24.28 -11.23 -0.21
N ILE A 151 23.26 -10.43 0.05
CA ILE A 151 21.94 -10.56 -0.60
C ILE A 151 22.08 -10.35 -2.11
N ALA A 152 22.87 -9.36 -2.56
CA ALA A 152 23.12 -9.13 -3.97
C ALA A 152 23.78 -10.34 -4.64
N SER A 153 24.69 -11.04 -3.95
CA SER A 153 25.31 -12.27 -4.45
C SER A 153 24.29 -13.42 -4.58
N GLU A 154 23.36 -13.54 -3.63
CA GLU A 154 22.26 -14.52 -3.69
C GLU A 154 21.30 -14.23 -4.85
N ILE A 155 20.95 -12.96 -5.07
CA ILE A 155 20.15 -12.53 -6.24
C ILE A 155 20.86 -12.88 -7.54
N LEU A 156 22.17 -12.62 -7.65
CA LEU A 156 22.96 -12.93 -8.83
C LEU A 156 23.02 -14.44 -9.13
N ALA A 157 22.95 -15.28 -8.10
CA ALA A 157 22.94 -16.73 -8.23
C ALA A 157 21.55 -17.30 -8.56
N ASN A 158 20.47 -16.53 -8.38
CA ASN A 158 19.11 -16.98 -8.65
C ASN A 158 18.84 -17.08 -10.17
N ALA A 159 18.36 -18.25 -10.62
CA ALA A 159 18.15 -18.52 -12.04
C ALA A 159 17.11 -17.59 -12.70
N GLU A 160 16.06 -17.18 -11.98
CA GLU A 160 15.04 -16.27 -12.48
C GLU A 160 15.59 -14.86 -12.72
N PHE A 161 16.59 -14.44 -11.92
CA PHE A 161 17.20 -13.13 -12.08
C PHE A 161 17.95 -13.01 -13.42
N SER A 162 18.58 -14.09 -13.88
CA SER A 162 19.31 -14.13 -15.15
C SER A 162 18.42 -13.87 -16.37
N LYS A 163 17.11 -14.13 -16.25
CA LYS A 163 16.10 -13.95 -17.30
C LYS A 163 15.64 -12.50 -17.45
N LEU A 164 15.92 -11.64 -16.47
CA LEU A 164 15.54 -10.23 -16.50
C LEU A 164 16.39 -9.42 -17.49
N THR A 165 15.87 -8.30 -17.98
CA THR A 165 16.65 -7.41 -18.84
C THR A 165 17.83 -6.80 -18.08
N PRO A 166 18.93 -6.40 -18.75
CA PRO A 166 20.05 -5.74 -18.08
C PRO A 166 19.63 -4.52 -17.24
N GLU A 167 18.68 -3.73 -17.74
CA GLU A 167 18.15 -2.54 -17.07
C GLU A 167 17.40 -2.91 -15.79
N GLN A 168 16.55 -3.95 -15.84
CA GLN A 168 15.84 -4.45 -14.66
C GLN A 168 16.82 -4.94 -13.59
N ARG A 169 17.82 -5.73 -14.01
CA ARG A 169 18.86 -6.25 -13.11
C ARG A 169 19.63 -5.11 -12.43
N GLU A 170 20.04 -4.10 -13.21
CA GLU A 170 20.75 -2.94 -12.66
C GLU A 170 19.91 -2.18 -11.63
N ARG A 171 18.63 -1.92 -11.94
CA ARG A 171 17.74 -1.18 -11.04
C ARG A 171 17.48 -1.93 -9.74
N ILE A 172 17.30 -3.25 -9.81
CA ILE A 172 17.13 -4.13 -8.64
C ILE A 172 18.40 -4.12 -7.78
N LEU A 173 19.58 -4.36 -8.37
CA LEU A 173 20.84 -4.39 -7.61
C LEU A 173 21.19 -3.04 -6.97
N LYS A 174 20.73 -1.93 -7.56
CA LYS A 174 20.84 -0.58 -6.97
C LYS A 174 19.71 -0.26 -5.97
N SER A 175 18.87 -1.24 -5.63
CA SER A 175 17.72 -1.10 -4.72
C SER A 175 16.79 0.05 -5.11
N ARG A 176 16.62 0.27 -6.42
CA ARG A 176 15.70 1.28 -6.98
C ARG A 176 14.31 0.69 -7.22
N ASP A 177 14.25 -0.59 -7.55
CA ASP A 177 13.02 -1.33 -7.75
C ASP A 177 12.93 -2.47 -6.74
N TYR A 178 11.73 -2.65 -6.19
CA TYR A 178 11.36 -3.77 -5.34
C TYR A 178 10.22 -4.61 -5.95
N TYR A 179 9.62 -4.13 -7.04
CA TYR A 179 8.76 -4.92 -7.94
C TYR A 179 9.55 -5.31 -9.18
N ILE A 180 9.54 -6.59 -9.54
CA ILE A 180 10.13 -7.06 -10.79
C ILE A 180 9.31 -6.45 -11.95
N GLY A 181 9.98 -5.72 -12.84
CA GLY A 181 9.32 -4.97 -13.92
C GLY A 181 8.68 -3.64 -13.47
N GLY A 182 8.93 -3.21 -12.23
CA GLY A 182 8.40 -1.97 -11.67
C GLY A 182 6.94 -2.05 -11.24
N ILE A 183 6.45 -0.97 -10.63
CA ILE A 183 5.13 -0.93 -9.99
C ILE A 183 3.97 -1.20 -10.96
N ARG A 184 4.02 -0.66 -12.18
CA ARG A 184 3.01 -0.92 -13.21
C ARG A 184 2.92 -2.40 -13.59
N ASN A 185 4.03 -3.14 -13.51
CA ASN A 185 3.98 -4.58 -13.73
C ASN A 185 3.24 -5.27 -12.57
N ALA A 186 3.54 -4.91 -11.32
CA ALA A 186 2.81 -5.44 -10.16
C ALA A 186 1.31 -5.14 -10.24
N VAL A 187 0.91 -3.94 -10.68
CA VAL A 187 -0.50 -3.56 -10.89
C VAL A 187 -1.18 -4.48 -11.92
N ARG A 188 -0.53 -4.74 -13.06
CA ARG A 188 -1.07 -5.69 -14.05
C ARG A 188 -1.17 -7.12 -13.49
N MET A 189 -0.18 -7.55 -12.72
CA MET A 189 -0.19 -8.87 -12.08
C MET A 189 -1.31 -9.00 -11.04
N ALA A 190 -1.66 -7.91 -10.37
CA ALA A 190 -2.80 -7.84 -9.46
C ALA A 190 -4.15 -7.81 -10.19
N GLY A 191 -4.16 -7.77 -11.54
CA GLY A 191 -5.39 -7.66 -12.34
C GLY A 191 -6.03 -6.27 -12.31
N TRP A 192 -5.30 -5.26 -11.86
CA TRP A 192 -5.79 -3.89 -11.77
C TRP A 192 -5.52 -3.11 -13.06
N ASP A 193 -6.36 -2.12 -13.35
CA ASP A 193 -6.12 -1.20 -14.45
C ASP A 193 -4.98 -0.23 -14.13
N VAL A 194 -4.04 -0.11 -15.07
CA VAL A 194 -2.83 0.71 -14.89
C VAL A 194 -3.13 2.19 -15.00
N ALA A 195 -4.07 2.59 -15.86
CA ALA A 195 -4.43 3.99 -16.03
C ALA A 195 -5.18 4.52 -14.80
N ASP A 196 -6.09 3.72 -14.25
CA ASP A 196 -6.76 4.01 -12.99
C ASP A 196 -5.75 4.12 -11.84
N TYR A 197 -4.83 3.15 -11.73
CA TYR A 197 -3.79 3.20 -10.72
C TYR A 197 -2.92 4.47 -10.84
N ASP A 198 -2.44 4.79 -12.05
CA ASP A 198 -1.59 5.98 -12.29
C ASP A 198 -2.36 7.27 -11.97
N PHE A 199 -3.66 7.35 -12.28
CA PHE A 199 -4.53 8.46 -11.92
C PHE A 199 -4.60 8.64 -10.41
N PHE A 200 -4.95 7.58 -9.66
CA PHE A 200 -5.08 7.67 -8.21
C PHE A 200 -3.76 7.92 -7.50
N GLU A 201 -2.67 7.33 -8.00
CA GLU A 201 -1.32 7.56 -7.48
C GLU A 201 -0.95 9.03 -7.60
N SER A 202 -1.14 9.63 -8.77
CA SER A 202 -0.87 11.05 -9.00
C SER A 202 -1.81 11.94 -8.17
N TYR A 203 -3.10 11.62 -8.15
CA TYR A 203 -4.12 12.40 -7.47
C TYR A 203 -3.90 12.44 -5.97
N PHE A 204 -3.77 11.30 -5.29
CA PHE A 204 -3.58 11.27 -3.84
C PHE A 204 -2.19 11.71 -3.40
N SER A 205 -1.14 11.47 -4.20
CA SER A 205 0.20 11.98 -3.90
C SER A 205 0.24 13.51 -3.83
N ALA A 206 -0.62 14.19 -4.60
CA ALA A 206 -0.73 15.65 -4.50
C ALA A 206 -1.15 16.13 -3.10
N TYR A 207 -2.06 15.40 -2.44
CA TYR A 207 -2.51 15.73 -1.08
C TYR A 207 -1.50 15.31 -0.02
N ILE A 208 -0.86 14.15 -0.17
CA ILE A 208 0.15 13.64 0.77
C ILE A 208 1.35 14.58 0.86
N HIS A 209 1.83 15.06 -0.29
CA HIS A 209 3.04 15.89 -0.36
C HIS A 209 2.75 17.39 -0.28
N SER A 210 1.50 17.78 0.02
CA SER A 210 1.08 19.19 0.03
C SER A 210 1.49 19.93 -1.25
N MET A 211 1.31 19.28 -2.40
CA MET A 211 1.63 19.85 -3.71
C MET A 211 0.60 20.92 -4.08
N PRO A 212 0.89 21.87 -4.99
CA PRO A 212 -0.03 22.95 -5.35
C PRO A 212 -1.48 22.52 -5.62
N MET A 213 -1.69 21.36 -6.24
CA MET A 213 -3.03 20.81 -6.50
C MET A 213 -3.87 20.60 -5.22
N SER A 214 -3.26 20.36 -4.06
CA SER A 214 -3.97 20.16 -2.80
C SER A 214 -4.44 21.45 -2.12
N PHE A 215 -3.97 22.64 -2.54
CA PHE A 215 -4.30 23.89 -1.83
C PHE A 215 -4.55 25.11 -2.71
N PHE A 216 -4.02 25.19 -3.95
CA PHE A 216 -4.20 26.37 -4.82
C PHE A 216 -5.67 26.66 -5.16
N ARG A 217 -6.54 25.64 -5.10
CA ARG A 217 -7.97 25.74 -5.40
C ARG A 217 -8.85 25.63 -4.16
N ALA A 218 -8.30 25.77 -2.95
CA ALA A 218 -9.06 25.63 -1.71
C ALA A 218 -10.28 26.57 -1.66
N GLU A 219 -10.14 27.82 -2.11
CA GLU A 219 -11.25 28.77 -2.21
C GLU A 219 -12.32 28.31 -3.22
N GLN A 220 -11.91 27.87 -4.41
CA GLN A 220 -12.82 27.33 -5.42
C GLN A 220 -13.57 26.10 -4.92
N HIS A 221 -12.91 25.25 -4.14
CA HIS A 221 -13.48 24.05 -3.53
C HIS A 221 -14.20 24.32 -2.20
N GLN A 222 -14.31 25.59 -1.80
CA GLN A 222 -14.95 26.03 -0.56
C GLN A 222 -14.42 25.29 0.67
N VAL A 223 -13.14 24.91 0.66
CA VAL A 223 -12.50 24.24 1.79
C VAL A 223 -12.23 25.30 2.85
N GLY A 224 -12.90 25.17 3.99
CA GLY A 224 -12.78 26.10 5.11
C GLY A 224 -13.37 25.53 6.40
N PHE A 225 -13.39 26.36 7.44
CA PHE A 225 -13.95 25.98 8.74
C PHE A 225 -15.45 26.24 8.86
N SER A 226 -16.13 26.62 7.78
CA SER A 226 -17.57 26.88 7.74
C SER A 226 -18.41 25.60 7.62
N GLY A 227 -17.79 24.45 7.34
CA GLY A 227 -18.47 23.17 7.18
C GLY A 227 -17.70 22.23 6.25
N ILE A 228 -18.35 21.14 5.87
CA ILE A 228 -17.82 20.17 4.91
C ILE A 228 -18.27 20.59 3.51
N SER A 229 -17.34 20.76 2.58
CA SER A 229 -17.66 21.08 1.19
C SER A 229 -17.93 19.84 0.35
N GLU A 230 -18.67 20.01 -0.76
CA GLU A 230 -18.93 18.96 -1.75
C GLU A 230 -17.65 18.30 -2.25
N PHE A 231 -16.58 19.09 -2.44
CA PHE A 231 -15.27 18.56 -2.82
C PHE A 231 -14.70 17.58 -1.78
N GLN A 232 -14.86 17.88 -0.49
CA GLN A 232 -14.36 17.02 0.57
C GLN A 232 -15.11 15.68 0.60
N PHE A 233 -16.43 15.70 0.42
CA PHE A 233 -17.23 14.48 0.27
C PHE A 233 -16.82 13.67 -0.97
N ALA A 234 -16.72 14.33 -2.12
CA ALA A 234 -16.33 13.68 -3.37
C ALA A 234 -14.95 13.00 -3.28
N LEU A 235 -13.97 13.68 -2.67
CA LEU A 235 -12.64 13.10 -2.47
C LEU A 235 -12.70 11.88 -1.53
N CYS A 236 -13.43 11.99 -0.42
CA CYS A 236 -13.58 10.87 0.51
C CYS A 236 -14.33 9.69 -0.12
N GLY A 237 -15.37 9.94 -0.92
CA GLY A 237 -16.05 8.91 -1.72
C GLY A 237 -15.09 8.23 -2.70
N THR A 238 -14.28 9.00 -3.42
CA THR A 238 -13.24 8.48 -4.33
C THR A 238 -12.22 7.61 -3.58
N ALA A 239 -11.79 8.04 -2.40
CA ALA A 239 -10.88 7.28 -1.55
C ALA A 239 -11.50 5.95 -1.08
N LEU A 240 -12.77 5.99 -0.64
CA LEU A 240 -13.54 4.81 -0.22
C LEU A 240 -13.72 3.81 -1.37
N ALA A 241 -14.08 4.28 -2.57
CA ALA A 241 -14.20 3.45 -3.77
C ALA A 241 -12.89 2.70 -4.07
N LEU A 242 -11.76 3.41 -4.01
CA LEU A 242 -10.45 2.83 -4.29
C LEU A 242 -10.06 1.77 -3.25
N VAL A 243 -10.23 2.06 -1.95
CA VAL A 243 -9.87 1.08 -0.91
C VAL A 243 -10.85 -0.09 -0.88
N ALA A 244 -12.11 0.08 -1.27
CA ALA A 244 -13.06 -1.00 -1.44
C ALA A 244 -12.57 -2.00 -2.51
N ASN A 245 -12.13 -1.52 -3.67
CA ASN A 245 -11.58 -2.37 -4.73
C ASN A 245 -10.30 -3.12 -4.27
N ALA A 246 -9.44 -2.44 -3.50
CA ALA A 246 -8.26 -3.05 -2.91
C ALA A 246 -8.62 -4.14 -1.87
N LEU A 247 -9.63 -3.91 -1.04
CA LEU A 247 -10.16 -4.90 -0.09
C LEU A 247 -10.74 -6.11 -0.81
N VAL A 248 -11.57 -5.92 -1.84
CA VAL A 248 -12.14 -7.03 -2.64
C VAL A 248 -11.02 -7.90 -3.21
N SER A 249 -10.01 -7.28 -3.82
CA SER A 249 -8.89 -8.01 -4.44
C SER A 249 -8.08 -8.80 -3.41
N THR A 250 -7.72 -8.17 -2.30
CA THR A 250 -6.91 -8.84 -1.25
C THR A 250 -7.72 -9.88 -0.48
N THR A 251 -9.02 -9.69 -0.31
CA THR A 251 -9.93 -10.68 0.32
C THR A 251 -10.00 -11.93 -0.53
N ALA A 252 -10.23 -11.81 -1.84
CA ALA A 252 -10.25 -12.95 -2.76
C ALA A 252 -8.93 -13.74 -2.72
N ARG A 253 -7.79 -13.03 -2.66
CA ARG A 253 -6.48 -13.67 -2.51
C ARG A 253 -6.32 -14.38 -1.17
N MET A 254 -6.79 -13.79 -0.06
CA MET A 254 -6.76 -14.47 1.25
C MET A 254 -7.61 -15.73 1.27
N GLU A 255 -8.81 -15.71 0.70
CA GLU A 255 -9.68 -16.89 0.58
C GLU A 255 -8.96 -18.01 -0.19
N GLU A 256 -8.29 -17.68 -1.28
CA GLU A 256 -7.50 -18.63 -2.07
C GLU A 256 -6.36 -19.24 -1.24
N LEU A 257 -5.58 -18.42 -0.52
CA LEU A 257 -4.48 -18.91 0.33
C LEU A 257 -4.98 -19.81 1.45
N ILE A 258 -6.09 -19.44 2.11
CA ILE A 258 -6.70 -20.22 3.18
C ILE A 258 -7.21 -21.56 2.64
N ARG A 259 -7.83 -21.57 1.45
CA ARG A 259 -8.26 -22.80 0.79
C ARG A 259 -7.08 -23.73 0.52
N LEU A 260 -6.00 -23.21 -0.08
CA LEU A 260 -4.79 -23.98 -0.39
C LEU A 260 -4.13 -24.55 0.88
N ALA A 261 -4.08 -23.77 1.97
CA ALA A 261 -3.51 -24.23 3.25
C ALA A 261 -4.32 -25.38 3.87
N ARG A 262 -5.66 -25.32 3.77
CA ARG A 262 -6.54 -26.40 4.24
C ARG A 262 -6.37 -27.68 3.43
N GLU A 263 -6.22 -27.56 2.11
CA GLU A 263 -5.98 -28.70 1.22
C GLU A 263 -4.63 -29.37 1.49
N ALA A 264 -3.59 -28.59 1.80
CA ALA A 264 -2.27 -29.13 2.16
C ALA A 264 -2.23 -29.84 3.53
N SER A 265 -3.23 -29.62 4.38
CA SER A 265 -3.33 -30.20 5.73
C SER A 265 -4.17 -31.49 5.78
N GLN A 266 -4.74 -31.94 4.67
CA GLN A 266 -5.54 -33.17 4.53
C GLN A 266 -4.71 -34.31 3.94
#